data_AF-A0A7R9MEK3-F1
#
_entry.id   AF-A0A7R9MEK3-F1
#
_cell.length_a   1.000
_cell.length_b   1.000
_cell.length_c   1.000
_cell.angle_alpha   90.00
_cell.angle_beta   90.00
_cell.angle_gamma   90.00
#
_symmetry.space_group_name_H-M   'P 1'
#
loop_
_entity.id
_entity.type
_entity.pdbx_description
1 polymer ?
#
loop_
_entity_poly.entity_id
_entity_poly.type
_entity_poly.pdbx_seq_one_letter_code
_entity_poly.pdbx_strand_id
1 'polypeptide(L)'
;MSLKRNMDNYVFVPTLVRPKSCGTLRLRGTSIFDIPLIDPNFLGNPVDRQAFLELVSDTFRFVETSQFSQYAYVNPRPIPGCKYCDTGPVYKCTQYLKCLIMQTGISLYHPVASCKMGDPSRPDTVVDPRLRVKGVKHLRVVDSSIYPTIINANTNAAAMLAGEKGAILISQDNP
;
A
#
# COMPACT_ATOMS: atom_id res chain seq x y z
N MET A 1 -29.92 18.29 23.54
CA MET A 1 -29.11 17.63 22.52
C MET A 1 -29.01 16.15 22.88
N SER A 2 -29.94 15.32 22.40
CA SER A 2 -30.04 13.90 22.78
C SER A 2 -29.20 13.08 21.79
N LEU A 3 -28.08 12.52 22.27
CA LEU A 3 -27.35 11.46 21.58
C LEU A 3 -28.24 10.22 21.58
N LYS A 4 -28.93 9.97 20.46
CA LYS A 4 -29.68 8.73 20.27
C LYS A 4 -28.67 7.58 20.05
N ARG A 5 -28.73 6.65 21.01
CA ARG A 5 -28.27 5.26 21.08
C ARG A 5 -27.95 4.55 19.74
N ASN A 6 -26.86 3.77 19.77
CA ASN A 6 -26.43 2.72 18.84
C ASN A 6 -26.26 3.11 17.36
N MET A 7 -25.14 3.75 17.03
CA MET A 7 -24.67 3.82 15.63
C MET A 7 -23.38 3.02 15.51
N ASP A 8 -23.53 1.71 15.25
CA ASP A 8 -22.41 0.92 14.76
C ASP A 8 -22.08 1.43 13.36
N ASN A 9 -20.87 1.95 13.18
CA ASN A 9 -20.37 2.39 11.89
C ASN A 9 -19.44 1.31 11.35
N TYR A 10 -19.70 0.87 10.13
CA TYR A 10 -18.82 -0.04 9.42
C TYR A 10 -17.87 0.78 8.53
N VAL A 11 -16.57 0.54 8.69
CA VAL A 11 -15.53 1.14 7.85
C VAL A 11 -14.90 0.03 7.03
N PHE A 12 -15.00 0.17 5.71
CA PHE A 12 -14.28 -0.66 4.78
C PHE A 12 -13.00 0.08 4.37
N VAL A 13 -11.87 -0.62 4.39
CA VAL A 13 -10.57 -0.08 3.94
C VAL A 13 -10.08 -0.94 2.77
N PRO A 14 -10.61 -0.70 1.56
CA PRO A 14 -10.18 -1.46 0.39
C PRO A 14 -8.72 -1.14 0.09
N THR A 15 -7.93 -2.17 -0.19
CA THR A 15 -6.47 -2.04 -0.33
C THR A 15 -5.96 -2.79 -1.56
N LEU A 16 -5.17 -2.11 -2.40
CA LEU A 16 -4.40 -2.78 -3.44
C LEU A 16 -3.20 -3.50 -2.83
N VAL A 17 -3.22 -4.83 -2.88
CA VAL A 17 -2.18 -5.70 -2.32
C VAL A 17 -1.13 -6.15 -3.35
N ARG A 18 -1.30 -5.79 -4.62
CA ARG A 18 -0.33 -6.05 -5.71
C ARG A 18 -0.21 -4.86 -6.68
N PRO A 19 0.15 -3.67 -6.18
CA PRO A 19 0.29 -2.49 -7.02
C PRO A 19 1.38 -2.66 -8.07
N LYS A 20 1.18 -2.04 -9.23
CA LYS A 20 2.17 -1.89 -10.31
C LYS A 20 2.89 -0.54 -10.26
N SER A 21 2.34 0.42 -9.53
CA SER A 21 2.95 1.72 -9.28
C SER A 21 4.19 1.52 -8.40
N CYS A 22 5.30 2.12 -8.83
CA CYS A 22 6.54 2.15 -8.08
C CYS A 22 6.92 3.60 -7.81
N GLY A 23 7.30 3.85 -6.56
CA GLY A 23 7.76 5.15 -6.09
C GLY A 23 9.28 5.25 -5.98
N THR A 24 9.74 6.32 -5.35
CA THR A 24 11.15 6.58 -5.06
C THR A 24 11.32 7.08 -3.64
N LEU A 25 12.47 6.73 -3.06
CA LEU A 25 12.99 7.29 -1.82
C LEU A 25 14.37 7.86 -2.15
N ARG A 26 14.58 9.15 -1.89
CA ARG A 26 15.79 9.87 -2.28
C ARG A 26 16.31 10.75 -1.15
N LEU A 27 17.62 10.95 -1.12
CA LEU A 27 18.23 11.96 -0.27
C LEU A 27 17.74 13.36 -0.69
N ARG A 28 17.41 14.19 0.29
CA ARG A 28 17.06 15.60 0.05
C ARG A 28 18.31 16.48 -0.04
N GLY A 29 19.33 16.17 0.76
CA GLY A 29 20.58 16.90 0.85
C GLY A 29 21.71 15.96 1.27
N THR A 30 22.77 16.54 1.82
CA THR A 30 23.99 15.82 2.23
C THR A 30 24.02 15.49 3.72
N SER A 31 23.10 16.02 4.53
CA SER A 31 23.03 15.74 5.96
C SER A 31 22.25 14.46 6.23
N ILE A 32 22.76 13.63 7.15
CA ILE A 32 22.06 12.42 7.61
C ILE A 32 20.77 12.73 8.40
N PHE A 33 20.57 13.98 8.82
CA PHE A 33 19.37 14.44 9.52
C PHE A 33 18.32 15.02 8.57
N ASP A 34 18.62 15.14 7.27
CA ASP A 34 17.66 15.63 6.29
C ASP A 34 16.53 14.62 6.12
N ILE A 35 15.28 15.06 6.28
CA ILE A 35 14.11 14.21 6.01
C ILE A 35 14.14 13.82 4.52
N PRO A 36 14.18 12.53 4.18
CA PRO A 36 14.28 12.08 2.79
C PRO A 36 13.06 12.53 1.97
N LEU A 37 13.24 12.59 0.65
CA LEU A 37 12.15 12.74 -0.30
C LEU A 37 11.52 11.37 -0.51
N ILE A 38 10.26 11.23 -0.08
CA ILE A 38 9.49 9.99 -0.23
C ILE A 38 8.33 10.28 -1.17
N ASP A 39 8.37 9.68 -2.35
CA ASP A 39 7.29 9.75 -3.35
C ASP A 39 6.87 8.33 -3.72
N PRO A 40 5.82 7.76 -3.09
CA PRO A 40 5.34 6.42 -3.40
C PRO A 40 4.73 6.29 -4.80
N ASN A 41 4.47 7.39 -5.51
CA ASN A 41 3.78 7.42 -6.79
C ASN A 41 2.43 6.67 -6.73
N PHE A 42 1.63 6.93 -5.68
CA PHE A 42 0.35 6.26 -5.49
C PHE A 42 -0.54 6.41 -6.72
N LEU A 43 -1.06 5.28 -7.22
CA LEU A 43 -1.94 5.24 -8.38
C LEU A 43 -1.31 5.85 -9.65
N GLY A 44 0.01 5.93 -9.75
CA GLY A 44 0.71 6.40 -10.95
C GLY A 44 0.51 5.48 -12.16
N ASN A 45 0.31 4.18 -11.92
CA ASN A 45 0.02 3.21 -12.98
C ASN A 45 -1.49 3.18 -13.33
N PRO A 46 -1.88 3.25 -14.62
CA PRO A 46 -3.29 3.16 -15.03
C PRO A 46 -3.98 1.86 -14.61
N VAL A 47 -3.25 0.74 -14.57
CA VAL A 47 -3.78 -0.55 -14.13
C VAL A 47 -4.21 -0.49 -12.67
N ASP A 48 -3.41 0.15 -11.81
CA ASP A 48 -3.74 0.32 -10.40
C ASP A 48 -4.95 1.25 -10.22
N ARG A 49 -5.02 2.34 -10.98
CA ARG A 49 -6.19 3.26 -10.95
C ARG A 49 -7.48 2.52 -11.28
N GLN A 50 -7.46 1.71 -12.33
CA GLN A 50 -8.64 0.97 -12.76
C GLN A 50 -9.01 -0.13 -11.74
N ALA A 51 -8.03 -0.92 -11.30
CA ALA A 51 -8.26 -1.96 -10.30
C ALA A 51 -8.78 -1.40 -8.97
N PHE A 52 -8.27 -0.24 -8.53
CA PHE A 52 -8.74 0.37 -7.29
C PHE A 52 -10.15 0.96 -7.43
N LEU A 53 -10.47 1.55 -8.58
CA LEU A 53 -11.83 2.02 -8.87
C LEU A 53 -12.84 0.87 -8.85
N GLU A 54 -12.51 -0.25 -9.46
CA GLU A 54 -13.33 -1.48 -9.42
C GLU A 54 -13.47 -1.99 -7.98
N LEU A 55 -12.37 -2.08 -7.23
CA LEU A 55 -12.40 -2.52 -5.83
C LEU A 55 -13.30 -1.64 -4.94
N VAL A 56 -13.26 -0.32 -5.12
CA VAL A 56 -14.12 0.62 -4.37
C VAL A 56 -15.58 0.46 -4.79
N SER A 57 -15.86 0.33 -6.10
CA SER A 57 -17.21 0.04 -6.60
C SER A 57 -17.76 -1.26 -5.99
N ASP A 58 -16.93 -2.30 -5.93
CA ASP A 58 -17.28 -3.62 -5.41
C ASP A 58 -17.58 -3.59 -3.92
N THR A 59 -16.88 -2.73 -3.17
CA THR A 59 -17.16 -2.49 -1.76
C THR A 59 -18.59 -1.95 -1.57
N PHE A 60 -19.04 -1.02 -2.42
CA PHE A 60 -20.43 -0.54 -2.36
C PHE A 60 -21.42 -1.62 -2.81
N ARG A 61 -21.11 -2.41 -3.85
CA ARG A 61 -21.94 -3.55 -4.26
C ARG A 61 -22.07 -4.59 -3.16
N PHE A 62 -21.01 -4.85 -2.40
CA PHE A 62 -21.03 -5.76 -1.25
C PHE A 62 -21.99 -5.28 -0.17
N VAL A 63 -22.00 -3.98 0.14
CA VAL A 63 -22.94 -3.41 1.12
C VAL A 63 -24.39 -3.52 0.66
N GLU A 64 -24.65 -3.47 -0.65
CA GLU A 64 -25.99 -3.65 -1.23
C GLU A 64 -26.46 -5.13 -1.30
N THR A 65 -25.61 -6.10 -0.94
CA THR A 65 -26.05 -7.52 -0.90
C THR A 65 -27.15 -7.74 0.12
N SER A 66 -28.05 -8.70 -0.13
CA SER A 66 -29.19 -8.96 0.76
C SER A 66 -28.75 -9.37 2.17
N GLN A 67 -27.59 -10.00 2.32
CA GLN A 67 -27.06 -10.42 3.60
C GLN A 67 -26.39 -9.29 4.38
N PHE A 68 -25.80 -8.30 3.72
CA PHE A 68 -25.14 -7.20 4.42
C PHE A 68 -26.08 -6.01 4.67
N SER A 69 -27.00 -5.75 3.73
CA SER A 69 -27.95 -4.63 3.80
C SER A 69 -28.91 -4.68 5.00
N GLN A 70 -29.08 -5.85 5.64
CA GLN A 70 -29.82 -5.98 6.89
C GLN A 70 -29.12 -5.34 8.10
N TYR A 71 -27.80 -5.10 8.02
CA TYR A 71 -26.98 -4.56 9.12
C TYR A 71 -26.53 -3.12 8.88
N ALA A 72 -26.30 -2.74 7.62
CA ALA A 72 -25.79 -1.42 7.28
C ALA A 72 -26.27 -0.96 5.90
N TYR A 73 -26.30 0.36 5.71
CA TYR A 73 -26.58 1.00 4.44
C TYR A 73 -25.47 1.98 4.08
N VAL A 74 -25.33 2.29 2.79
CA VAL A 74 -24.35 3.26 2.32
C VAL A 74 -24.76 4.66 2.78
N ASN A 75 -23.84 5.38 3.42
CA ASN A 75 -24.07 6.78 3.77
C ASN A 75 -24.29 7.60 2.48
N PRO A 76 -25.48 8.20 2.27
CA PRO A 76 -25.79 8.91 1.04
C PRO A 76 -25.10 10.28 0.96
N ARG A 77 -24.48 10.75 2.06
CA ARG A 77 -23.79 12.04 2.07
C ARG A 77 -22.46 11.92 1.32
N PRO A 78 -22.25 12.70 0.25
CA PRO A 78 -20.98 12.70 -0.46
C PRO A 78 -19.86 13.29 0.42
N ILE A 79 -18.63 12.85 0.16
CA ILE A 79 -17.45 13.48 0.75
C ILE A 79 -17.38 14.96 0.32
N PRO A 80 -17.12 15.91 1.24
CA PRO A 80 -16.94 17.31 0.92
C PRO A 80 -15.92 17.52 -0.21
N GLY A 81 -16.24 18.38 -1.18
CA GLY A 81 -15.38 18.65 -2.34
C GLY A 81 -15.61 17.72 -3.55
N CYS A 82 -16.32 16.61 -3.39
CA CYS A 82 -16.67 15.71 -4.50
C CYS A 82 -18.11 15.95 -4.99
N LYS A 83 -18.37 17.11 -5.60
CA LYS A 83 -19.68 17.44 -6.19
C LYS A 83 -19.76 16.93 -7.63
N TYR A 84 -20.27 15.70 -7.80
CA TYR A 84 -20.45 15.09 -9.12
C TYR A 84 -21.77 14.36 -9.21
N CYS A 85 -22.33 14.31 -10.42
CA CYS A 85 -23.54 13.60 -10.80
C CYS A 85 -24.83 14.11 -10.12
N ASP A 86 -25.75 14.64 -10.92
CA ASP A 86 -27.03 15.19 -10.44
C ASP A 86 -28.14 14.13 -10.33
N THR A 87 -27.88 12.90 -10.79
CA THR A 87 -28.87 11.82 -10.84
C THR A 87 -28.34 10.51 -10.26
N GLY A 88 -29.19 9.84 -9.47
CA GLY A 88 -28.90 8.54 -8.86
C GLY A 88 -28.01 8.59 -7.61
N PRO A 89 -27.71 7.42 -7.01
CA PRO A 89 -26.85 7.35 -5.82
C PRO A 89 -25.40 7.72 -6.16
N VAL A 90 -24.81 8.66 -5.42
CA VAL A 90 -23.45 9.19 -5.68
C VAL A 90 -22.38 8.10 -5.75
N TYR A 91 -22.52 7.04 -4.95
CA TYR A 91 -21.58 5.92 -4.90
C TYR A 91 -21.66 4.97 -6.12
N LYS A 92 -22.60 5.19 -7.06
CA LYS A 92 -22.65 4.53 -8.37
C LYS A 92 -22.07 5.41 -9.50
N CYS A 93 -21.72 6.65 -9.20
CA CYS A 93 -21.11 7.59 -10.14
C CYS A 93 -19.59 7.42 -10.17
N THR A 94 -19.04 6.98 -11.30
CA THR A 94 -17.59 6.78 -11.48
C THR A 94 -16.76 8.02 -11.16
N GLN A 95 -17.25 9.22 -11.53
CA GLN A 95 -16.53 10.46 -11.26
C GLN A 95 -16.47 10.79 -9.77
N TYR A 96 -17.55 10.50 -9.03
CA TYR A 96 -17.56 10.59 -7.58
C TYR A 96 -16.57 9.60 -6.96
N LEU A 97 -16.56 8.34 -7.40
CA LEU A 97 -15.64 7.31 -6.88
C LEU A 97 -14.17 7.68 -7.11
N LYS A 98 -13.83 8.24 -8.28
CA LYS A 98 -12.48 8.75 -8.55
C LYS A 98 -12.11 9.88 -7.58
N CYS A 99 -13.02 10.81 -7.31
CA CYS A 99 -12.77 11.88 -6.34
C CYS A 99 -12.62 11.36 -4.91
N LEU A 100 -13.49 10.43 -4.50
CA LEU A 100 -13.42 9.74 -3.22
C LEU A 100 -12.03 9.12 -3.01
N ILE A 101 -11.56 8.32 -3.98
CA ILE A 101 -10.24 7.68 -3.96
C ILE A 101 -9.11 8.70 -3.75
N MET A 102 -9.15 9.82 -4.47
CA MET A 102 -8.09 10.84 -4.39
C MET A 102 -8.12 11.64 -3.08
N GLN A 103 -9.30 11.85 -2.49
CA GLN A 103 -9.47 12.63 -1.26
C GLN A 103 -9.24 11.81 0.01
N THR A 104 -9.57 10.51 -0.02
CA THR A 104 -9.56 9.66 1.18
C THR A 104 -8.52 8.55 1.14
N GLY A 105 -7.75 8.45 0.05
CA GLY A 105 -6.69 7.46 -0.08
C GLY A 105 -5.63 7.62 1.01
N ILE A 106 -5.28 6.50 1.65
CA ILE A 106 -4.22 6.44 2.66
C ILE A 106 -3.28 5.26 2.39
N SER A 107 -2.07 5.33 2.91
CA SER A 107 -1.16 4.18 2.95
C SER A 107 -1.51 3.28 4.14
N LEU A 108 -1.35 1.97 3.97
CA LEU A 108 -1.33 1.01 5.10
C LEU A 108 0.05 0.89 5.76
N TYR A 109 1.00 1.78 5.44
CA TYR A 109 2.32 1.82 6.09
C TYR A 109 3.16 0.55 5.87
N HIS A 110 3.07 -0.05 4.68
CA HIS A 110 3.81 -1.25 4.29
C HIS A 110 4.86 -1.00 3.17
N PRO A 111 5.82 -0.07 3.33
CA PRO A 111 6.86 0.15 2.33
C PRO A 111 7.84 -1.04 2.25
N VAL A 112 8.25 -1.36 1.04
CA VAL A 112 9.22 -2.41 0.69
C VAL A 112 10.03 -1.99 -0.54
N ALA A 113 10.95 -2.84 -0.99
CA ALA A 113 11.64 -2.77 -2.29
C ALA A 113 12.64 -1.63 -2.51
N SER A 114 12.93 -0.78 -1.52
CA SER A 114 13.94 0.28 -1.65
C SER A 114 15.39 -0.25 -1.73
N CYS A 115 15.65 -1.47 -1.23
CA CYS A 115 16.92 -2.19 -1.42
C CYS A 115 16.66 -3.56 -2.05
N LYS A 116 15.90 -3.57 -3.15
CA LYS A 116 15.41 -4.76 -3.84
C LYS A 116 16.43 -5.91 -3.97
N MET A 117 16.04 -7.07 -3.45
CA MET A 117 16.72 -8.34 -3.66
C MET A 117 16.43 -8.90 -5.05
N GLY A 118 17.45 -9.42 -5.72
CA GLY A 118 17.29 -10.06 -7.03
C GLY A 118 18.58 -10.62 -7.61
N ASP A 119 18.54 -10.93 -8.91
CA ASP A 119 19.71 -11.37 -9.65
C ASP A 119 20.75 -10.22 -9.73
N PRO A 120 22.00 -10.44 -9.30
CA PRO A 120 23.06 -9.41 -9.31
C PRO A 120 23.33 -8.79 -10.68
N SER A 121 23.01 -9.47 -11.79
CA SER A 121 23.15 -8.94 -13.15
C SER A 121 22.14 -7.84 -13.46
N ARG A 122 21.01 -7.78 -12.75
CA ARG A 122 19.94 -6.81 -13.00
C ARG A 122 20.34 -5.41 -12.51
N PRO A 123 19.95 -4.35 -13.24
CA PRO A 123 20.27 -2.98 -12.87
C PRO A 123 19.45 -2.50 -11.65
N ASP A 124 18.25 -3.04 -11.44
CA ASP A 124 17.36 -2.68 -10.34
C ASP A 124 17.60 -3.47 -9.05
N THR A 125 18.60 -4.34 -9.03
CA THR A 125 18.98 -5.14 -7.86
C THR A 125 19.99 -4.39 -6.99
N VAL A 126 19.69 -4.28 -5.70
CA VAL A 126 20.56 -3.67 -4.68
C VAL A 126 21.27 -4.75 -3.87
N VAL A 127 20.54 -5.80 -3.47
CA VAL A 127 21.12 -6.96 -2.75
C VAL A 127 20.92 -8.26 -3.51
N ASP A 128 21.88 -9.17 -3.40
CA ASP A 128 21.76 -10.51 -3.98
C ASP A 128 20.89 -11.45 -3.11
N PRO A 129 20.61 -12.70 -3.51
CA PRO A 129 19.86 -13.66 -2.69
C PRO A 129 20.55 -14.06 -1.37
N ARG A 130 21.81 -13.66 -1.16
CA ARG A 130 22.55 -13.78 0.10
C ARG A 130 22.44 -12.50 0.95
N LEU A 131 21.62 -11.54 0.54
CA LEU A 131 21.40 -10.22 1.16
C LEU A 131 22.63 -9.30 1.13
N ARG A 132 23.62 -9.60 0.28
CA ARG A 132 24.86 -8.82 0.16
C ARG A 132 24.64 -7.65 -0.80
N VAL A 133 25.11 -6.48 -0.40
CA VAL A 133 25.02 -5.28 -1.26
C VAL A 133 25.91 -5.45 -2.50
N LYS A 134 25.31 -5.24 -3.66
CA LYS A 134 26.00 -5.36 -4.95
C LYS A 134 27.20 -4.41 -5.02
N GLY A 135 28.39 -4.97 -5.28
CA GLY A 135 29.63 -4.21 -5.42
C GLY A 135 30.29 -3.78 -4.11
N VAL A 136 29.72 -4.12 -2.94
CA VAL A 136 30.28 -3.76 -1.63
C VAL A 136 30.59 -5.01 -0.82
N LYS A 137 31.81 -5.11 -0.29
CA LYS A 137 32.22 -6.24 0.56
C LYS A 137 31.74 -6.02 1.99
N HIS A 138 31.40 -7.11 2.69
CA HIS A 138 31.05 -7.13 4.11
C HIS A 138 29.87 -6.21 4.50
N LEU A 139 28.97 -5.91 3.56
CA LEU A 139 27.75 -5.12 3.81
C LEU A 139 26.50 -5.89 3.37
N ARG A 140 25.48 -5.88 4.23
CA ARG A 140 24.16 -6.48 3.96
C ARG A 140 23.04 -5.53 4.36
N VAL A 141 21.86 -5.76 3.78
CA VAL A 141 20.60 -5.14 4.20
C VAL A 141 19.66 -6.24 4.66
N VAL A 142 19.09 -6.12 5.86
CA VAL A 142 18.22 -7.14 6.45
C VAL A 142 17.01 -6.46 7.08
N ASP A 143 16.04 -6.07 6.26
CA ASP A 143 14.75 -5.50 6.66
C ASP A 143 13.72 -5.69 5.52
N SER A 144 12.57 -5.02 5.60
CA SER A 144 11.52 -5.14 4.56
C SER A 144 11.91 -4.53 3.21
N SER A 145 12.94 -3.69 3.13
CA SER A 145 13.37 -3.04 1.89
C SER A 145 13.90 -4.03 0.85
N ILE A 146 14.32 -5.23 1.28
CA ILE A 146 14.86 -6.26 0.39
C ILE A 146 13.79 -6.94 -0.45
N TYR A 147 12.52 -6.92 -0.01
CA TYR A 147 11.47 -7.63 -0.72
C TYR A 147 11.23 -6.99 -2.10
N PRO A 148 11.26 -7.75 -3.20
CA PRO A 148 11.24 -7.18 -4.55
C PRO A 148 9.89 -6.56 -4.94
N THR A 149 8.81 -7.00 -4.29
CA THR A 149 7.46 -6.47 -4.39
C THR A 149 6.79 -6.57 -3.03
N ILE A 150 5.70 -5.83 -2.80
CA ILE A 150 4.92 -5.95 -1.57
C ILE A 150 4.41 -7.39 -1.41
N ILE A 151 4.43 -7.86 -0.16
CA ILE A 151 3.88 -9.17 0.21
C ILE A 151 2.36 -9.04 0.26
N ASN A 152 1.64 -10.08 -0.17
CA ASN A 152 0.18 -10.13 -0.08
C ASN A 152 -0.30 -10.42 1.37
N ALA A 153 0.20 -9.65 2.32
CA ALA A 153 -0.08 -9.71 3.76
C ALA A 153 0.48 -8.46 4.44
N ASN A 154 0.17 -8.28 5.73
CA ASN A 154 0.86 -7.28 6.56
C ASN A 154 2.36 -7.62 6.64
N THR A 155 3.22 -6.59 6.59
CA THR A 155 4.67 -6.79 6.42
C THR A 155 5.41 -7.21 7.67
N ASN A 156 4.77 -7.21 8.85
CA ASN A 156 5.43 -7.53 10.12
C ASN A 156 6.07 -8.94 10.12
N ALA A 157 5.28 -9.97 9.77
CA ALA A 157 5.79 -11.33 9.73
C ALA A 157 6.90 -11.50 8.68
N ALA A 158 6.79 -10.81 7.54
CA ALA A 158 7.84 -10.80 6.53
C ALA A 158 9.13 -10.17 7.08
N ALA A 159 9.04 -9.00 7.75
CA ALA A 159 10.21 -8.36 8.36
C ALA A 159 10.92 -9.26 9.38
N MET A 160 10.16 -9.98 10.22
CA MET A 160 10.73 -10.97 11.15
C MET A 160 11.48 -12.08 10.40
N LEU A 161 10.89 -12.62 9.34
CA LEU A 161 11.51 -13.68 8.53
C LEU A 161 12.75 -13.19 7.78
N ALA A 162 12.79 -11.93 7.32
CA ALA A 162 13.99 -11.33 6.77
C ALA A 162 15.13 -11.33 7.80
N GLY A 163 14.83 -10.94 9.05
CA GLY A 163 15.77 -10.99 10.18
C GLY A 163 16.30 -12.40 10.45
N GLU A 164 15.40 -13.36 10.68
CA GLU A 164 15.74 -14.76 10.95
C GLU A 164 16.60 -15.37 9.83
N LYS A 165 16.16 -15.20 8.57
CA LYS A 165 16.92 -15.70 7.44
C LYS A 165 18.26 -14.99 7.30
N GLY A 166 18.31 -13.67 7.51
CA GLY A 166 19.53 -12.88 7.46
C GLY A 166 20.57 -13.35 8.47
N ALA A 167 20.15 -13.63 9.72
CA ALA A 167 21.02 -14.17 10.76
C ALA A 167 21.65 -15.51 10.34
N ILE A 168 20.84 -16.45 9.83
CA ILE A 168 21.34 -17.74 9.31
C ILE A 168 22.37 -17.53 8.19
N LEU A 169 22.09 -16.65 7.24
CA LEU A 169 23.00 -16.39 6.12
C LEU A 169 24.32 -15.75 6.59
N ILE A 170 24.28 -14.90 7.62
CA ILE A 170 25.48 -14.29 8.21
C ILE A 170 26.33 -15.35 8.91
N SER A 171 25.72 -16.20 9.75
CA SER A 171 26.44 -17.27 10.46
C SER A 171 27.08 -18.29 9.52
N GLN A 172 26.41 -18.63 8.40
CA GLN A 172 26.96 -19.54 7.40
C GLN A 172 28.24 -19.01 6.72
N ASP A 173 28.36 -17.69 6.56
CA ASP A 173 29.51 -17.07 5.89
C ASP A 173 30.62 -16.69 6.88
N ASN A 174 30.38 -16.80 8.19
CA ASN A 174 31.33 -16.49 9.27
C ASN A 174 31.27 -17.59 10.35
N PRO A 175 31.77 -18.81 10.04
CA PRO A 175 31.76 -19.94 10.96
C PRO A 175 32.67 -19.75 12.17
#